data_AF-A0A1M5XC48-F1
#
_entry.id   AF-A0A1M5XC48-F1
#
_cell.length_a   1.000
_cell.length_b   1.000
_cell.length_c   1.000
_cell.angle_alpha   90.00
_cell.angle_beta   90.00
_cell.angle_gamma   90.00
#
_symmetry.space_group_name_H-M   'P 1'
#
loop_
_entity.id
_entity.type
_entity.pdbx_description
1 polymer ?
#
loop_
_entity_poly.entity_id
_entity_poly.type
_entity_poly.pdbx_seq_one_letter_code
_entity_poly.pdbx_strand_id
1 'polypeptide(L)'
;MQVRSIFFVVVMLCSGRLLAQERDTLENSVEHQKFLTLVNANREQSYVTFGSGIGNLEPLIFEARLSPSYFFTGQKRSWALMLNPQVQIRMLDKKSLPIRNPSYKVYITYYHDIRFWQTSFLKKILYTNALWYAAVAHHSNGQDGAFYSSDSTHTPNLEDGNFATNFLEFGVSSYHLEKLGKKNFSIREIKLWAEIHPPKWSIEEMNSSYGFYRLYAKAGFLGPMHKRKDDAVNRWLQQSSVELKVGWIMGEMNGASPLQASQRLIVDITYKYYPTWFDEIAFFLRFYRGQDYYNIYYMNGELTQLSVGITSNIMNFQKAVKYLK
;
A
#
# COMPACT_ATOMS: atom_id res chain seq x y z
N MET A 1 -19.48 -9.84 27.81
CA MET A 1 -20.66 -10.08 26.95
C MET A 1 -20.19 -10.86 25.72
N GLN A 2 -20.85 -11.96 25.40
CA GLN A 2 -20.34 -13.05 24.54
C GLN A 2 -19.96 -12.60 23.12
N VAL A 3 -18.69 -12.74 22.75
CA VAL A 3 -18.21 -12.59 21.37
C VAL A 3 -18.62 -13.84 20.60
N ARG A 4 -19.73 -13.77 19.89
CA ARG A 4 -20.11 -14.79 18.90
C ARG A 4 -19.19 -14.64 17.69
N SER A 5 -18.42 -15.68 17.45
CA SER A 5 -17.65 -15.92 16.23
C SER A 5 -18.54 -15.73 15.00
N ILE A 6 -18.32 -14.67 14.22
CA ILE A 6 -18.87 -14.55 12.88
C ILE A 6 -17.79 -15.03 11.93
N PHE A 7 -17.82 -16.33 11.66
CA PHE A 7 -17.12 -16.94 10.54
C PHE A 7 -17.89 -16.52 9.28
N PHE A 8 -17.37 -15.54 8.52
CA PHE A 8 -17.93 -15.16 7.23
C PHE A 8 -17.66 -16.30 6.25
N VAL A 9 -18.61 -17.22 6.12
CA VAL A 9 -18.69 -18.12 4.98
C VAL A 9 -19.11 -17.29 3.78
N VAL A 10 -18.13 -16.93 2.94
CA VAL A 10 -18.41 -16.46 1.58
C VAL A 10 -18.99 -17.65 0.82
N VAL A 11 -20.32 -17.79 0.86
CA VAL A 11 -21.06 -18.64 -0.07
C VAL A 11 -21.00 -17.94 -1.42
N MET A 12 -19.92 -18.16 -2.17
CA MET A 12 -19.97 -18.00 -3.62
C MET A 12 -20.97 -19.03 -4.12
N LEU A 13 -22.11 -18.55 -4.63
CA LEU A 13 -23.03 -19.32 -5.44
C LEU A 13 -22.26 -19.94 -6.60
N CYS A 14 -21.93 -21.23 -6.45
CA CYS A 14 -21.55 -22.10 -7.54
C CYS A 14 -22.75 -22.28 -8.47
N SER A 15 -22.99 -21.29 -9.35
CA SER A 15 -23.65 -21.56 -10.62
C SER A 15 -22.62 -22.29 -11.49
N GLY A 16 -22.64 -23.62 -11.40
CA GLY A 16 -21.84 -24.51 -12.22
C GLY A 16 -22.13 -24.29 -13.70
N ARG A 17 -21.32 -23.44 -14.33
CA ARG A 17 -20.98 -23.63 -15.74
C ARG A 17 -19.66 -24.37 -15.76
N LEU A 18 -19.72 -25.62 -16.19
CA LEU A 18 -18.59 -26.37 -16.72
C LEU A 18 -17.83 -25.44 -17.68
N LEU A 19 -16.73 -24.85 -17.22
CA LEU A 19 -15.84 -24.09 -18.08
C LEU A 19 -15.09 -25.11 -18.92
N ALA A 20 -15.50 -25.22 -20.18
CA ALA A 20 -14.76 -25.87 -21.23
C ALA A 20 -13.29 -25.43 -21.16
N GLN A 21 -12.36 -26.39 -21.26
CA GLN A 21 -10.95 -26.11 -21.46
C GLN A 21 -10.79 -25.39 -22.80
N GLU A 22 -10.73 -24.06 -22.77
CA GLU A 22 -10.28 -23.29 -23.92
C GLU A 22 -8.83 -23.68 -24.23
N ARG A 23 -8.57 -23.93 -25.52
CA ARG A 23 -7.26 -24.34 -26.02
C ARG A 23 -6.22 -23.29 -25.68
N ASP A 24 -5.10 -23.75 -25.12
CA ASP A 24 -4.01 -22.92 -24.63
C ASP A 24 -3.32 -22.14 -25.75
N THR A 25 -3.62 -20.85 -25.90
CA THR A 25 -2.92 -19.94 -26.83
C THR A 25 -1.80 -19.15 -26.14
N LEU A 26 -0.80 -18.72 -26.93
CA LEU A 26 0.30 -17.84 -26.49
C LEU A 26 -0.23 -16.48 -25.98
N GLU A 27 -1.28 -15.95 -26.61
CA GLU A 27 -1.91 -14.67 -26.24
C GLU A 27 -2.47 -14.70 -24.81
N ASN A 28 -3.14 -15.78 -24.42
CA ASN A 28 -3.67 -15.97 -23.06
C ASN A 28 -2.56 -15.99 -22.00
N SER A 29 -1.34 -16.41 -22.35
CA SER A 29 -0.20 -16.41 -21.43
C SER A 29 0.37 -15.00 -21.20
N VAL A 30 0.41 -14.17 -22.25
CA VAL A 30 0.92 -12.80 -22.19
C VAL A 30 -0.02 -11.89 -21.40
N GLU A 31 -1.32 -11.97 -21.65
CA GLU A 31 -2.31 -11.18 -20.90
C GLU A 31 -2.35 -11.56 -19.41
N HIS A 32 -2.17 -12.85 -19.09
CA HIS A 32 -2.05 -13.30 -17.72
C HIS A 32 -0.79 -12.75 -17.02
N GLN A 33 0.37 -12.74 -17.68
CA GLN A 33 1.59 -12.13 -17.12
C GLN A 33 1.46 -10.62 -16.89
N LYS A 34 0.79 -9.93 -17.82
CA LYS A 34 0.47 -8.51 -17.70
C LYS A 34 -0.44 -8.24 -16.50
N PHE A 35 -1.47 -9.06 -16.30
CA PHE A 35 -2.33 -9.01 -15.12
C PHE A 35 -1.53 -9.22 -13.82
N LEU A 36 -0.70 -10.27 -13.74
CA LEU A 36 0.12 -10.54 -12.56
C LEU A 36 1.15 -9.42 -12.28
N THR A 37 1.65 -8.75 -13.31
CA THR A 37 2.55 -7.59 -13.14
C THR A 37 1.83 -6.45 -12.42
N LEU A 38 0.57 -6.17 -12.80
CA LEU A 38 -0.23 -5.13 -12.15
C LEU A 38 -0.63 -5.51 -10.73
N VAL A 39 -0.98 -6.78 -10.50
CA VAL A 39 -1.22 -7.30 -9.14
C VAL A 39 0.03 -7.11 -8.28
N ASN A 40 1.23 -7.40 -8.81
CA ASN A 40 2.48 -7.16 -8.10
C ASN A 40 2.78 -5.68 -7.86
N ALA A 41 2.38 -4.77 -8.76
CA ALA A 41 2.51 -3.33 -8.59
C ALA A 41 1.68 -2.76 -7.43
N ASN A 42 0.53 -3.38 -7.17
CA ASN A 42 -0.34 -3.00 -6.06
C ASN A 42 0.17 -3.46 -4.68
N ARG A 43 1.26 -4.23 -4.62
CA ARG A 43 1.80 -4.77 -3.36
C ARG A 43 2.49 -3.69 -2.53
N GLU A 44 2.20 -3.69 -1.24
CA GLU A 44 2.98 -2.96 -0.25
C GLU A 44 4.36 -3.60 -0.08
N GLN A 45 5.42 -2.78 -0.10
CA GLN A 45 6.79 -3.26 0.01
C GLN A 45 7.25 -3.36 1.46
N SER A 46 8.12 -4.34 1.73
CA SER A 46 8.79 -4.43 3.03
C SER A 46 9.92 -3.40 3.08
N TYR A 47 10.19 -2.81 4.24
CA TYR A 47 11.28 -1.86 4.40
C TYR A 47 11.85 -1.84 5.81
N VAL A 48 13.04 -1.27 5.94
CA VAL A 48 13.68 -0.91 7.21
C VAL A 48 14.28 0.49 7.06
N THR A 49 13.99 1.39 7.99
CA THR A 49 14.61 2.74 8.04
C THR A 49 15.94 2.70 8.79
N PHE A 50 16.78 3.70 8.53
CA PHE A 50 17.95 4.00 9.34
C PHE A 50 17.60 5.13 10.30
N GLY A 51 17.36 4.78 11.57
CA GLY A 51 16.89 5.73 12.57
C GLY A 51 15.44 6.19 12.33
N SER A 52 15.05 7.25 13.04
CA SER A 52 13.78 7.94 12.81
C SER A 52 13.81 8.82 11.55
N GLY A 53 14.93 9.48 11.28
CA GLY A 53 15.09 10.47 10.20
C GLY A 53 14.88 11.90 10.71
N ILE A 54 14.38 12.81 9.87
CA ILE A 54 14.12 14.21 10.23
C ILE A 54 12.61 14.46 10.28
N GLY A 55 12.10 14.97 11.40
CA GLY A 55 10.67 15.26 11.55
C GLY A 55 10.25 15.29 13.00
N ASN A 56 8.95 15.09 13.24
CA ASN A 56 8.37 15.05 14.58
C ASN A 56 8.07 13.62 15.07
N LEU A 57 8.59 12.59 14.39
CA LEU A 57 8.65 11.25 14.95
C LEU A 57 9.63 11.23 16.12
N GLU A 58 9.28 10.50 17.17
CA GLU A 58 10.21 10.25 18.27
C GLU A 58 11.52 9.58 17.79
N PRO A 59 12.61 9.66 18.60
CA PRO A 59 13.85 8.98 18.29
C PRO A 59 13.68 7.45 18.19
N LEU A 60 14.09 6.89 17.05
CA LEU A 60 14.07 5.46 16.77
C LEU A 60 15.47 4.97 16.42
N ILE A 61 15.77 3.71 16.78
CA ILE A 61 16.87 2.96 16.15
C ILE A 61 16.49 2.60 14.71
N PHE A 62 15.25 2.13 14.51
CA PHE A 62 14.66 1.90 13.19
C PHE A 62 13.13 1.76 13.27
N GLU A 63 12.49 1.93 12.12
CA GLU A 63 11.16 1.42 11.81
C GLU A 63 11.28 0.34 10.74
N ALA A 64 10.58 -0.78 10.91
CA ALA A 64 10.53 -1.85 9.92
C ALA A 64 9.10 -2.24 9.61
N ARG A 65 8.81 -2.47 8.32
CA ARG A 65 7.58 -3.08 7.84
C ARG A 65 7.89 -4.38 7.12
N LEU A 66 7.25 -5.45 7.54
CA LEU A 66 7.25 -6.75 6.88
C LEU A 66 5.91 -6.92 6.17
N SER A 67 5.94 -7.17 4.86
CA SER A 67 4.75 -7.29 4.00
C SER A 67 4.88 -8.47 3.02
N PRO A 68 4.88 -9.73 3.52
CA PRO A 68 4.78 -10.91 2.66
C PRO A 68 3.45 -10.97 1.91
N SER A 69 3.44 -11.56 0.71
CA SER A 69 2.22 -11.72 -0.09
C SER A 69 2.10 -13.16 -0.56
N TYR A 70 0.96 -13.79 -0.32
CA TYR A 70 0.63 -15.14 -0.76
C TYR A 70 -0.45 -15.08 -1.83
N PHE A 71 -0.15 -15.60 -3.02
CA PHE A 71 -1.05 -15.52 -4.18
C PHE A 71 -1.74 -16.85 -4.43
N PHE A 72 -3.06 -16.79 -4.56
CA PHE A 72 -3.88 -17.87 -5.08
C PHE A 72 -4.40 -17.42 -6.44
N THR A 73 -3.71 -17.90 -7.48
CA THR A 73 -4.03 -17.59 -8.88
C THR A 73 -4.43 -18.88 -9.57
N GLY A 74 -5.57 -18.89 -10.27
CA GLY A 74 -5.85 -19.98 -11.20
C GLY A 74 -5.00 -19.82 -12.46
N GLN A 75 -4.56 -20.93 -13.06
CA GLN A 75 -3.90 -20.90 -14.36
C GLN A 75 -4.80 -20.17 -15.38
N LYS A 76 -4.27 -19.15 -16.05
CA LYS A 76 -4.94 -18.37 -17.12
C LYS A 76 -6.24 -17.69 -16.71
N ARG A 77 -6.45 -17.48 -15.41
CA ARG A 77 -7.62 -16.75 -14.92
C ARG A 77 -7.32 -15.26 -14.86
N SER A 78 -8.34 -14.48 -15.19
CA SER A 78 -8.37 -13.02 -15.10
C SER A 78 -8.53 -12.49 -13.66
N TRP A 79 -8.25 -13.33 -12.67
CA TRP A 79 -8.41 -13.00 -11.26
C TRP A 79 -7.26 -13.55 -10.42
N ALA A 80 -7.01 -12.88 -9.29
CA ALA A 80 -6.08 -13.32 -8.27
C ALA A 80 -6.68 -13.06 -6.88
N LEU A 81 -6.44 -13.96 -5.94
CA LEU A 81 -6.67 -13.72 -4.53
C LEU A 81 -5.31 -13.57 -3.84
N MET A 82 -5.16 -12.58 -2.99
CA MET A 82 -3.93 -12.30 -2.25
C MET A 82 -4.22 -12.25 -0.76
N LEU A 83 -3.45 -13.00 0.02
CA LEU A 83 -3.34 -12.83 1.47
C LEU A 83 -2.05 -12.06 1.77
N ASN A 84 -2.17 -10.93 2.45
CA ASN A 84 -1.04 -10.07 2.79
C ASN A 84 -1.09 -9.71 4.29
N PRO A 85 -0.49 -10.55 5.16
CA PRO A 85 -0.28 -10.20 6.55
C PRO A 85 0.93 -9.27 6.65
N GLN A 86 0.79 -8.17 7.35
CA GLN A 86 1.78 -7.13 7.54
C GLN A 86 2.03 -6.90 9.02
N VAL A 87 3.29 -6.69 9.35
CA VAL A 87 3.73 -6.29 10.69
C VAL A 87 4.61 -5.07 10.54
N GLN A 88 4.32 -4.01 11.29
CA GLN A 88 5.16 -2.84 11.37
C GLN A 88 5.61 -2.62 12.81
N ILE A 89 6.90 -2.40 13.01
CA ILE A 89 7.54 -2.23 14.32
C ILE A 89 8.38 -0.96 14.34
N ARG A 90 8.42 -0.30 15.49
CA ARG A 90 9.31 0.83 15.80
C ARG A 90 10.15 0.46 17.03
N MET A 91 11.47 0.42 16.88
CA MET A 91 12.39 0.25 18.00
C MET A 91 12.86 1.63 18.47
N LEU A 92 12.60 1.96 19.72
CA LEU A 92 12.89 3.28 20.28
C LEU A 92 14.37 3.44 20.61
N ASP A 93 14.91 4.63 20.37
CA ASP A 93 16.20 5.03 20.90
C ASP A 93 16.03 5.54 22.35
N LYS A 94 15.77 4.59 23.25
CA LYS A 94 15.60 4.81 24.71
C LYS A 94 16.35 3.73 25.49
N LYS A 95 16.45 3.90 26.81
CA LYS A 95 17.04 2.88 27.70
C LYS A 95 16.37 1.52 27.46
N SER A 96 17.20 0.49 27.26
CA SER A 96 16.79 -0.89 26.94
C SER A 96 16.16 -1.10 25.55
N LEU A 97 16.24 -0.11 24.64
CA LEU A 97 15.81 -0.18 23.24
C LEU A 97 14.43 -0.83 23.05
N PRO A 98 13.38 -0.36 23.75
CA PRO A 98 12.09 -1.03 23.74
C PRO A 98 11.47 -0.96 22.34
N ILE A 99 10.76 -2.03 21.98
CA ILE A 99 9.93 -2.08 20.77
C ILE A 99 8.54 -1.59 21.14
N ARG A 100 8.02 -0.61 20.41
CA ARG A 100 6.62 -0.18 20.56
C ARG A 100 5.67 -1.28 20.19
N ASN A 101 4.45 -1.23 20.75
CA ASN A 101 3.35 -2.10 20.34
C ASN A 101 3.30 -2.20 18.80
N PRO A 102 3.49 -3.40 18.22
CA PRO A 102 3.52 -3.54 16.78
C PRO A 102 2.19 -3.15 16.16
N SER A 103 2.21 -2.74 14.89
CA SER A 103 1.01 -2.57 14.09
C SER A 103 0.83 -3.79 13.18
N TYR A 104 -0.26 -4.52 13.38
CA TYR A 104 -0.63 -5.68 12.59
C TYR A 104 -1.70 -5.29 11.56
N LYS A 105 -1.48 -5.56 10.28
CA LYS A 105 -2.50 -5.41 9.24
C LYS A 105 -2.63 -6.70 8.45
N VAL A 106 -3.83 -7.20 8.23
CA VAL A 106 -4.04 -8.40 7.40
C VAL A 106 -5.05 -8.04 6.32
N TYR A 107 -4.67 -8.26 5.06
CA TYR A 107 -5.52 -8.05 3.91
C TYR A 107 -5.84 -9.37 3.23
N ILE A 108 -7.11 -9.55 2.87
CA ILE A 108 -7.56 -10.52 1.88
C ILE A 108 -8.08 -9.73 0.68
N THR A 109 -7.35 -9.77 -0.43
CA THR A 109 -7.63 -8.94 -1.61
C THR A 109 -7.97 -9.80 -2.81
N TYR A 110 -9.12 -9.52 -3.43
CA TYR A 110 -9.50 -10.07 -4.72
C TYR A 110 -9.20 -9.06 -5.82
N TYR A 111 -8.52 -9.51 -6.87
CA TYR A 111 -8.21 -8.74 -8.07
C TYR A 111 -8.92 -9.32 -9.27
N HIS A 112 -9.37 -8.48 -10.19
CA HIS A 112 -9.90 -8.92 -11.48
C HIS A 112 -9.59 -7.92 -12.59
N ASP A 113 -9.32 -8.43 -13.79
CA ASP A 113 -9.08 -7.59 -14.97
C ASP A 113 -10.31 -6.73 -15.35
N ILE A 114 -10.06 -5.60 -16.00
CA ILE A 114 -11.11 -4.77 -16.60
C ILE A 114 -10.99 -4.88 -18.13
N ARG A 115 -11.65 -5.88 -18.72
CA ARG A 115 -11.53 -6.16 -20.16
C ARG A 115 -12.05 -5.05 -21.07
N PHE A 116 -13.16 -4.40 -20.71
CA PHE A 116 -13.73 -3.31 -21.52
C PHE A 116 -12.79 -2.08 -21.60
N TRP A 117 -11.82 -1.99 -20.71
CA TRP A 117 -10.78 -0.95 -20.76
C TRP A 117 -10.01 -1.00 -22.07
N GLN A 118 -9.80 -2.21 -22.63
CA GLN A 118 -9.01 -2.41 -23.83
C GLN A 118 -9.68 -1.89 -25.11
N THR A 119 -11.00 -1.73 -25.11
CA THR A 119 -11.80 -1.22 -26.23
C THR A 119 -12.23 0.24 -26.03
N SER A 120 -11.91 0.84 -24.89
CA SER A 120 -12.30 2.21 -24.52
C SER A 120 -11.28 3.26 -24.97
N PHE A 121 -11.72 4.52 -25.11
CA PHE A 121 -10.83 5.67 -25.27
C PHE A 121 -9.83 5.80 -24.10
N LEU A 122 -10.18 5.26 -22.92
CA LEU A 122 -9.34 5.23 -21.73
C LEU A 122 -8.03 4.45 -21.93
N LYS A 123 -7.98 3.47 -22.85
CA LYS A 123 -6.72 2.79 -23.23
C LYS A 123 -5.68 3.77 -23.79
N LYS A 124 -6.12 4.79 -24.52
CA LYS A 124 -5.23 5.80 -25.14
C LYS A 124 -4.77 6.87 -24.15
N ILE A 125 -5.61 7.19 -23.15
CA ILE A 125 -5.37 8.29 -22.20
C ILE A 125 -4.65 7.82 -20.95
N LEU A 126 -5.05 6.66 -20.42
CA LEU A 126 -4.54 6.14 -19.17
C LEU A 126 -3.44 5.12 -19.45
N TYR A 127 -3.74 3.90 -19.92
CA TYR A 127 -2.79 2.77 -19.82
C TYR A 127 -3.18 1.50 -20.61
N THR A 128 -2.21 0.58 -20.77
CA THR A 128 -2.34 -0.67 -21.56
C THR A 128 -3.27 -1.71 -20.94
N ASN A 129 -3.37 -1.75 -19.60
CA ASN A 129 -4.21 -2.68 -18.84
C ASN A 129 -4.72 -2.04 -17.56
N ALA A 130 -5.87 -2.49 -17.09
CA ALA A 130 -6.46 -2.07 -15.82
C ALA A 130 -7.05 -3.26 -15.08
N LEU A 131 -7.05 -3.17 -13.75
CA LEU A 131 -7.75 -4.08 -12.86
C LEU A 131 -8.58 -3.29 -11.86
N TRP A 132 -9.60 -3.94 -11.32
CA TRP A 132 -10.22 -3.52 -10.08
C TRP A 132 -9.86 -4.51 -8.99
N TYR A 133 -9.92 -4.06 -7.74
CA TYR A 133 -9.74 -4.92 -6.59
C TYR A 133 -10.68 -4.53 -5.47
N ALA A 134 -11.00 -5.52 -4.65
CA ALA A 134 -11.70 -5.34 -3.39
C ALA A 134 -10.94 -6.10 -2.30
N ALA A 135 -10.81 -5.51 -1.12
CA ALA A 135 -10.21 -6.18 0.03
C ALA A 135 -11.08 -6.08 1.27
N VAL A 136 -11.02 -7.12 2.09
CA VAL A 136 -11.39 -7.03 3.51
C VAL A 136 -10.10 -7.07 4.31
N ALA A 137 -9.99 -6.18 5.28
CA ALA A 137 -8.78 -6.04 6.05
C ALA A 137 -9.05 -5.83 7.54
N HIS A 138 -8.09 -6.25 8.34
CA HIS A 138 -8.02 -6.03 9.78
C HIS A 138 -6.77 -5.23 10.11
N HIS A 139 -6.89 -4.21 10.97
CA HIS A 139 -5.76 -3.44 11.51
C HIS A 139 -5.88 -3.37 13.03
N SER A 140 -4.85 -3.81 13.75
CA SER A 140 -4.79 -3.73 15.21
C SER A 140 -3.37 -3.54 15.73
N ASN A 141 -3.24 -3.28 17.03
CA ASN A 141 -1.95 -3.30 17.74
C ASN A 141 -1.76 -4.51 18.68
N GLY A 142 -2.75 -5.42 18.72
CA GLY A 142 -2.72 -6.62 19.55
C GLY A 142 -2.70 -6.37 21.06
N GLN A 143 -3.11 -5.19 21.53
CA GLN A 143 -3.21 -4.87 22.96
C GLN A 143 -4.67 -4.93 23.45
N ASP A 144 -4.87 -5.16 24.74
CA ASP A 144 -6.19 -5.27 25.39
C ASP A 144 -6.41 -4.25 26.53
N GLY A 145 -5.46 -3.35 26.77
CA GLY A 145 -5.58 -2.27 27.75
C GLY A 145 -6.57 -1.18 27.34
N ALA A 146 -6.87 -0.28 28.28
CA ALA A 146 -7.80 0.82 28.05
C ALA A 146 -7.29 1.76 26.94
N PHE A 147 -8.15 2.14 26.01
CA PHE A 147 -7.79 3.03 24.89
C PHE A 147 -7.22 4.37 25.36
N TYR A 148 -7.81 4.94 26.41
CA TYR A 148 -7.35 6.18 27.02
C TYR A 148 -6.53 5.93 28.28
N SER A 149 -5.60 6.84 28.56
CA SER A 149 -4.84 6.84 29.81
C SER A 149 -5.75 7.04 31.03
N SER A 150 -5.35 6.53 32.20
CA SER A 150 -6.17 6.56 33.42
C SER A 150 -6.58 7.96 33.90
N ASP A 151 -5.85 8.99 33.47
CA ASP A 151 -6.00 10.39 33.84
C ASP A 151 -6.76 11.23 32.81
N SER A 152 -7.20 10.66 31.68
CA SER A 152 -7.79 11.41 30.57
C SER A 152 -8.80 10.57 29.78
N THR A 153 -9.82 11.22 29.20
CA THR A 153 -10.70 10.59 28.20
C THR A 153 -10.38 11.04 26.76
N HIS A 154 -9.25 11.74 26.58
CA HIS A 154 -8.86 12.36 25.31
C HIS A 154 -7.43 12.04 24.89
N THR A 155 -6.61 11.52 25.81
CA THR A 155 -5.21 11.17 25.56
C THR A 155 -5.12 9.65 25.39
N PRO A 156 -4.68 9.15 24.22
CA PRO A 156 -4.56 7.71 24.01
C PRO A 156 -3.48 7.12 24.93
N ASN A 157 -3.73 5.92 25.42
CA ASN A 157 -2.74 5.13 26.14
C ASN A 157 -1.78 4.47 25.14
N LEU A 158 -0.60 5.06 24.97
CA LEU A 158 0.38 4.63 23.98
C LEU A 158 1.25 3.45 24.45
N GLU A 159 1.04 2.95 25.66
CA GLU A 159 1.79 1.83 26.24
C GLU A 159 1.11 0.50 25.93
N ASP A 160 -0.13 0.31 26.41
CA ASP A 160 -0.92 -0.93 26.24
C ASP A 160 -2.36 -0.68 25.80
N GLY A 161 -2.69 0.54 25.37
CA GLY A 161 -4.05 0.86 24.91
C GLY A 161 -4.45 0.07 23.67
N ASN A 162 -5.63 -0.52 23.69
CA ASN A 162 -6.20 -1.29 22.58
C ASN A 162 -6.43 -0.40 21.34
N PHE A 163 -6.08 -0.88 20.15
CA PHE A 163 -6.53 -0.31 18.88
C PHE A 163 -6.91 -1.46 17.93
N ALA A 164 -8.12 -1.39 17.36
CA ALA A 164 -8.57 -2.33 16.34
C ALA A 164 -9.67 -1.76 15.42
N THR A 165 -9.56 -2.05 14.13
CA THR A 165 -10.58 -1.77 13.11
C THR A 165 -10.55 -2.82 12.00
N ASN A 166 -11.72 -3.24 11.54
CA ASN A 166 -11.85 -3.94 10.26
C ASN A 166 -12.40 -2.99 9.21
N PHE A 167 -11.95 -3.15 7.97
CA PHE A 167 -12.27 -2.23 6.90
C PHE A 167 -12.34 -2.92 5.54
N LEU A 168 -12.97 -2.20 4.62
CA LEU A 168 -13.09 -2.55 3.23
C LEU A 168 -12.22 -1.62 2.41
N GLU A 169 -11.55 -2.16 1.41
CA GLU A 169 -10.91 -1.38 0.35
C GLU A 169 -11.56 -1.71 -0.99
N PHE A 170 -11.77 -0.69 -1.80
CA PHE A 170 -12.11 -0.87 -3.21
C PHE A 170 -11.26 0.08 -4.05
N GLY A 171 -10.69 -0.42 -5.14
CA GLY A 171 -9.88 0.42 -5.99
C GLY A 171 -9.72 -0.08 -7.41
N VAL A 172 -9.19 0.81 -8.22
CA VAL A 172 -8.80 0.57 -9.61
C VAL A 172 -7.32 0.88 -9.76
N SER A 173 -6.62 0.06 -10.52
CA SER A 173 -5.19 0.22 -10.78
C SER A 173 -4.91 -0.05 -12.24
N SER A 174 -3.90 0.61 -12.76
CA SER A 174 -3.55 0.57 -14.17
C SER A 174 -2.09 0.92 -14.38
N TYR A 175 -1.45 0.37 -15.40
CA TYR A 175 -0.02 0.59 -15.67
C TYR A 175 0.27 0.79 -17.16
N HIS A 176 1.33 1.55 -17.47
CA HIS A 176 1.84 1.66 -18.84
C HIS A 176 3.06 0.79 -18.97
N LEU A 177 2.99 -0.23 -19.82
CA LEU A 177 4.17 -0.82 -20.43
C LEU A 177 4.17 -0.40 -21.90
N GLU A 178 4.30 0.89 -22.19
CA GLU A 178 4.87 1.24 -23.50
C GLU A 178 6.30 0.71 -23.54
N LYS A 179 6.77 0.32 -24.74
CA LYS A 179 8.20 0.05 -24.97
C LYS A 179 8.98 1.12 -24.22
N LEU A 180 9.77 0.66 -23.26
CA LEU A 180 10.73 1.35 -22.40
C LEU A 180 11.79 2.17 -23.18
N GLY A 181 11.40 2.87 -24.22
CA GLY A 181 12.28 3.31 -25.29
C GLY A 181 11.56 4.25 -26.23
N LYS A 182 11.29 5.47 -25.74
CA LYS A 182 11.22 6.73 -26.53
C LYS A 182 10.95 7.99 -25.68
N LYS A 183 10.55 7.90 -24.41
CA LYS A 183 10.28 9.06 -23.52
C LYS A 183 11.24 9.14 -22.32
N ASN A 184 11.47 10.35 -21.80
CA ASN A 184 12.40 10.66 -20.69
C ASN A 184 11.89 10.22 -19.30
N PHE A 185 10.63 9.84 -19.15
CA PHE A 185 10.07 9.26 -17.93
C PHE A 185 8.96 8.31 -18.34
N SER A 186 8.78 7.21 -17.59
CA SER A 186 7.67 6.28 -17.82
C SER A 186 6.80 6.20 -16.57
N ILE A 187 5.49 6.39 -16.75
CA ILE A 187 4.53 6.21 -15.66
C ILE A 187 4.33 4.71 -15.50
N ARG A 188 4.72 4.22 -14.32
CA ARG A 188 4.71 2.81 -13.96
C ARG A 188 3.33 2.33 -13.53
N GLU A 189 2.61 3.16 -12.79
CA GLU A 189 1.35 2.76 -12.15
C GLU A 189 0.54 4.00 -11.81
N ILE A 190 -0.77 3.93 -12.00
CA ILE A 190 -1.73 4.79 -11.31
C ILE A 190 -2.74 3.90 -10.59
N LYS A 191 -3.01 4.24 -9.33
CA LYS A 191 -3.94 3.52 -8.46
C LYS A 191 -4.85 4.53 -7.76
N LEU A 192 -6.15 4.29 -7.79
CA LEU A 192 -7.17 5.05 -7.05
C LEU A 192 -7.94 4.07 -6.17
N TRP A 193 -8.15 4.41 -4.89
CA TRP A 193 -8.92 3.54 -4.01
C TRP A 193 -9.56 4.29 -2.86
N ALA A 194 -10.61 3.68 -2.31
CA ALA A 194 -11.25 4.12 -1.09
C ALA A 194 -11.10 3.07 0.00
N GLU A 195 -10.87 3.52 1.23
CA GLU A 195 -10.92 2.74 2.47
C GLU A 195 -12.18 3.13 3.23
N ILE A 196 -12.94 2.14 3.68
CA ILE A 196 -14.16 2.32 4.48
C ILE A 196 -14.00 1.46 5.74
N HIS A 197 -13.97 2.12 6.89
CA HIS A 197 -13.87 1.50 8.20
C HIS A 197 -15.24 1.59 8.90
N PRO A 198 -16.13 0.59 8.83
CA PRO A 198 -17.42 0.69 9.49
C PRO A 198 -17.25 0.89 11.01
N PRO A 199 -17.96 1.86 11.63
CA PRO A 199 -17.86 2.10 13.07
C PRO A 199 -18.12 0.85 13.91
N LYS A 200 -19.11 0.03 13.52
CA LYS A 200 -19.46 -1.25 14.17
C LYS A 200 -18.37 -2.33 14.06
N TRP A 201 -17.38 -2.13 13.20
CA TRP A 201 -16.24 -3.03 13.01
C TRP A 201 -14.95 -2.47 13.61
N SER A 202 -15.05 -1.35 14.31
CA SER A 202 -13.97 -0.65 15.00
C SER A 202 -14.30 -0.53 16.48
N ILE A 203 -13.31 -0.25 17.31
CA ILE A 203 -13.54 0.06 18.72
C ILE A 203 -14.27 1.42 18.86
N GLU A 204 -15.11 1.55 19.89
CA GLU A 204 -16.05 2.67 20.01
C GLU A 204 -15.34 4.01 20.24
N GLU A 205 -14.18 3.99 20.89
CA GLU A 205 -13.37 5.16 21.21
C GLU A 205 -12.85 5.89 19.96
N MET A 206 -12.81 5.19 18.82
CA MET A 206 -12.41 5.76 17.53
C MET A 206 -13.53 6.58 16.87
N ASN A 207 -14.78 6.48 17.34
CA ASN A 207 -15.96 6.94 16.61
C ASN A 207 -15.95 8.42 16.24
N SER A 208 -15.36 9.25 17.10
CA SER A 208 -15.28 10.69 16.91
C SER A 208 -13.93 11.18 16.41
N SER A 209 -12.90 10.34 16.32
CA SER A 209 -11.52 10.82 16.16
C SER A 209 -10.79 10.28 14.94
N TYR A 210 -11.20 9.13 14.40
CA TYR A 210 -10.37 8.37 13.46
C TYR A 210 -10.48 8.84 12.00
N GLY A 211 -11.66 9.29 11.57
CA GLY A 211 -11.95 9.52 10.16
C GLY A 211 -12.09 8.20 9.38
N PHE A 212 -13.31 7.64 9.38
CA PHE A 212 -13.60 6.28 8.90
C PHE A 212 -13.62 6.09 7.38
N TYR A 213 -13.51 7.16 6.61
CA TYR A 213 -13.54 7.09 5.15
C TYR A 213 -12.30 7.75 4.59
N ARG A 214 -11.59 7.08 3.68
CA ARG A 214 -10.39 7.65 3.08
C ARG A 214 -10.41 7.45 1.59
N LEU A 215 -10.05 8.48 0.84
CA LEU A 215 -9.86 8.41 -0.60
C LEU A 215 -8.38 8.62 -0.90
N TYR A 216 -7.80 7.74 -1.71
CA TYR A 216 -6.39 7.79 -2.05
C TYR A 216 -6.16 7.76 -3.56
N ALA A 217 -5.09 8.41 -3.97
CA ALA A 217 -4.51 8.31 -5.30
C ALA A 217 -3.01 8.07 -5.19
N LYS A 218 -2.48 7.20 -6.06
CA LYS A 218 -1.05 6.91 -6.17
C LYS A 218 -0.61 6.95 -7.63
N ALA A 219 0.56 7.52 -7.87
CA ALA A 219 1.25 7.51 -9.15
C ALA A 219 2.72 7.10 -8.97
N GLY A 220 3.20 6.14 -9.75
CA GLY A 220 4.59 5.69 -9.77
C GLY A 220 5.27 6.08 -11.08
N PHE A 221 6.51 6.55 -11.01
CA PHE A 221 7.32 7.00 -12.13
C PHE A 221 8.68 6.31 -12.11
N LEU A 222 9.15 5.82 -13.26
CA LEU A 222 10.52 5.35 -13.44
C LEU A 222 11.33 6.44 -14.15
N GLY A 223 12.62 6.52 -13.84
CA GLY A 223 13.51 7.46 -14.49
C GLY A 223 13.70 7.24 -16.01
N PRO A 224 14.48 8.12 -16.66
CA PRO A 224 14.68 8.12 -18.10
C PRO A 224 15.27 6.81 -18.58
N MET A 225 14.89 6.35 -19.77
CA MET A 225 15.42 5.11 -20.33
C MET A 225 16.35 5.33 -21.51
N HIS A 226 16.42 6.55 -22.04
CA HIS A 226 17.42 6.90 -23.04
C HIS A 226 18.77 7.14 -22.36
N LYS A 227 19.76 6.32 -22.71
CA LYS A 227 21.15 6.50 -22.30
C LYS A 227 21.75 7.68 -23.06
N ARG A 228 22.09 8.74 -22.32
CA ARG A 228 23.03 9.75 -22.82
C ARG A 228 24.44 9.26 -22.52
N LYS A 229 25.32 9.20 -23.55
CA LYS A 229 26.73 8.85 -23.34
C LYS A 229 27.33 9.82 -22.33
N ASP A 230 28.11 9.28 -21.40
CA ASP A 230 28.91 10.01 -20.40
C ASP A 230 28.13 10.83 -19.35
N ASP A 231 26.81 10.69 -19.26
CA ASP A 231 25.98 11.38 -18.26
C ASP A 231 25.76 10.51 -17.01
N ALA A 232 26.46 10.83 -15.92
CA ALA A 232 26.33 10.14 -14.64
C ALA A 232 24.95 10.32 -14.00
N VAL A 233 24.33 11.49 -14.17
CA VAL A 233 22.99 11.79 -13.65
C VAL A 233 21.95 10.95 -14.39
N ASN A 234 22.08 10.81 -15.70
CA ASN A 234 21.20 9.95 -16.50
C ASN A 234 21.28 8.48 -16.06
N ARG A 235 22.48 7.97 -15.76
CA ARG A 235 22.66 6.60 -15.23
C ARG A 235 22.03 6.42 -13.85
N TRP A 236 22.19 7.40 -12.97
CA TRP A 236 21.57 7.40 -11.65
C TRP A 236 20.03 7.38 -11.74
N LEU A 237 19.46 8.27 -12.57
CA LEU A 237 18.01 8.35 -12.75
C LEU A 237 17.44 7.09 -13.42
N GLN A 238 18.17 6.43 -14.33
CA GLN A 238 17.79 5.12 -14.91
C GLN A 238 17.56 4.01 -13.87
N GLN A 239 18.25 4.14 -12.73
CA GLN A 239 18.19 3.25 -11.59
C GLN A 239 17.28 3.82 -10.50
N SER A 240 16.35 4.70 -10.85
CA SER A 240 15.51 5.38 -9.88
C SER A 240 14.02 5.25 -10.18
N SER A 241 13.22 5.31 -9.12
CA SER A 241 11.77 5.48 -9.22
C SER A 241 11.27 6.49 -8.19
N VAL A 242 10.20 7.20 -8.53
CA VAL A 242 9.47 8.08 -7.61
C VAL A 242 8.05 7.55 -7.48
N GLU A 243 7.53 7.51 -6.27
CA GLU A 243 6.14 7.17 -5.98
C GLU A 243 5.52 8.33 -5.20
N LEU A 244 4.38 8.82 -5.68
CA LEU A 244 3.56 9.83 -5.02
C LEU A 244 2.25 9.17 -4.62
N LYS A 245 1.93 9.19 -3.33
CA LYS A 245 0.62 8.83 -2.77
C LYS A 245 0.05 10.06 -2.08
N VAL A 246 -1.20 10.37 -2.40
CA VAL A 246 -1.99 11.40 -1.74
C VAL A 246 -3.28 10.79 -1.22
N GLY A 247 -3.74 11.28 -0.07
CA GLY A 247 -4.96 10.78 0.56
C GLY A 247 -5.76 11.90 1.19
N TRP A 248 -7.07 11.70 1.32
CA TRP A 248 -7.97 12.58 2.04
C TRP A 248 -8.82 11.78 3.02
N ILE A 249 -8.76 12.16 4.30
CA ILE A 249 -9.53 11.55 5.38
C ILE A 249 -10.85 12.30 5.56
N MET A 250 -11.95 11.56 5.53
CA MET A 250 -13.32 12.03 5.65
C MET A 250 -14.00 11.39 6.87
N GLY A 251 -15.06 12.04 7.33
CA GLY A 251 -15.76 11.67 8.57
C GLY A 251 -15.32 12.51 9.77
N GLU A 252 -15.85 12.14 10.94
CA GLU A 252 -15.61 12.80 12.22
C GLU A 252 -14.15 12.64 12.67
N MET A 253 -13.54 13.75 13.10
CA MET A 253 -12.12 13.84 13.46
C MET A 253 -11.92 14.92 14.55
N ASN A 254 -12.56 14.72 15.69
CA ASN A 254 -12.56 15.60 16.86
C ASN A 254 -12.98 17.04 16.52
N GLY A 255 -14.06 17.19 15.74
CA GLY A 255 -14.58 18.49 15.34
C GLY A 255 -13.83 19.18 14.19
N ALA A 256 -12.86 18.51 13.55
CA ALA A 256 -12.16 19.03 12.39
C ALA A 256 -13.12 19.32 11.22
N SER A 257 -12.99 20.50 10.60
CA SER A 257 -13.81 20.85 9.44
C SER A 257 -13.56 19.88 8.27
N PRO A 258 -14.58 19.45 7.48
CA PRO A 258 -14.42 18.58 6.32
C PRO A 258 -13.40 19.04 5.27
N LEU A 259 -13.08 20.34 5.24
CA LEU A 259 -12.14 20.96 4.31
C LEU A 259 -10.77 21.27 4.93
N GLN A 260 -10.55 20.88 6.20
CA GLN A 260 -9.32 21.18 6.94
C GLN A 260 -8.16 20.29 6.50
N ALA A 261 -7.41 20.74 5.49
CA ALA A 261 -6.31 19.98 4.91
C ALA A 261 -5.21 19.57 5.91
N SER A 262 -4.94 20.38 6.94
CA SER A 262 -3.88 20.11 7.93
C SER A 262 -4.12 18.85 8.80
N GLN A 263 -5.35 18.33 8.83
CA GLN A 263 -5.68 17.09 9.55
C GLN A 263 -6.12 15.97 8.61
N ARG A 264 -6.61 16.32 7.41
CA ARG A 264 -7.24 15.38 6.49
C ARG A 264 -6.34 14.96 5.34
N LEU A 265 -5.39 15.79 4.93
CA LEU A 265 -4.51 15.50 3.81
C LEU A 265 -3.39 14.54 4.26
N ILE A 266 -3.18 13.50 3.46
CA ILE A 266 -2.03 12.61 3.55
C ILE A 266 -1.19 12.81 2.30
N VAL A 267 0.12 12.98 2.47
CA VAL A 267 1.11 13.07 1.41
C VAL A 267 2.24 12.09 1.74
N ASP A 268 2.54 11.19 0.81
CA ASP A 268 3.60 10.20 0.94
C ASP A 268 4.39 10.14 -0.38
N ILE A 269 5.61 10.64 -0.36
CA ILE A 269 6.50 10.70 -1.51
C ILE A 269 7.69 9.81 -1.23
N THR A 270 7.89 8.79 -2.05
CA THR A 270 9.03 7.87 -1.91
C THR A 270 9.88 7.88 -3.16
N TYR A 271 11.11 8.34 -3.03
CA TYR A 271 12.18 8.14 -4.01
C TYR A 271 12.91 6.83 -3.71
N LYS A 272 13.22 6.04 -4.73
CA LYS A 272 13.96 4.77 -4.61
C LYS A 272 15.11 4.74 -5.61
N TYR A 273 16.27 4.26 -5.17
CA TYR A 273 17.45 3.99 -5.98
C TYR A 273 17.77 2.49 -5.94
N TYR A 274 17.92 1.89 -7.11
CA TYR A 274 18.17 0.46 -7.33
C TYR A 274 19.64 0.28 -7.76
N PRO A 275 20.55 -0.03 -6.81
CA PRO A 275 21.95 -0.21 -7.14
C PRO A 275 22.15 -1.38 -8.12
N THR A 276 23.11 -1.30 -9.04
CA THR A 276 23.37 -2.38 -10.00
C THR A 276 24.06 -3.60 -9.39
N TRP A 277 24.55 -3.47 -8.16
CA TRP A 277 25.29 -4.51 -7.45
C TRP A 277 24.41 -5.28 -6.44
N PHE A 278 23.12 -4.94 -6.30
CA PHE A 278 22.13 -5.71 -5.55
C PHE A 278 20.78 -5.73 -6.28
N ASP A 279 20.26 -6.91 -6.60
CA ASP A 279 19.00 -7.04 -7.35
C ASP A 279 17.77 -6.97 -6.43
N GLU A 280 17.93 -7.34 -5.17
CA GLU A 280 16.85 -7.63 -4.22
C GLU A 280 16.43 -6.44 -3.36
N ILE A 281 17.25 -5.38 -3.32
CA ILE A 281 17.02 -4.20 -2.47
C ILE A 281 17.05 -2.90 -3.26
N ALA A 282 16.38 -1.89 -2.72
CA ALA A 282 16.52 -0.51 -3.14
C ALA A 282 16.74 0.37 -1.91
N PHE A 283 17.58 1.40 -2.04
CA PHE A 283 17.63 2.48 -1.05
C PHE A 283 16.44 3.40 -1.28
N PHE A 284 15.83 3.93 -0.22
CA PHE A 284 14.75 4.89 -0.35
C PHE A 284 14.97 6.14 0.48
N LEU A 285 14.38 7.24 -0.01
CA LEU A 285 14.12 8.47 0.72
C LEU A 285 12.61 8.70 0.68
N ARG A 286 11.97 8.83 1.83
CA ARG A 286 10.52 8.97 1.96
C ARG A 286 10.16 10.22 2.74
N PHE A 287 9.36 11.09 2.16
CA PHE A 287 8.67 12.17 2.86
C PHE A 287 7.23 11.76 3.14
N TYR A 288 6.81 11.79 4.40
CA TYR A 288 5.44 11.56 4.82
C TYR A 288 4.90 12.78 5.57
N ARG A 289 3.67 13.15 5.29
CA ARG A 289 2.89 14.12 6.04
C ARG A 289 1.44 13.65 6.16
N GLY A 290 0.88 13.63 7.36
CA GLY A 290 -0.53 13.32 7.58
C GLY A 290 -0.77 12.69 8.95
N GLN A 291 -1.95 12.12 9.18
CA GLN A 291 -2.24 11.34 10.40
C GLN A 291 -1.19 10.22 10.60
N ASP A 292 -0.70 9.98 11.82
CA ASP A 292 0.27 8.88 12.03
C ASP A 292 -0.36 7.55 11.62
N TYR A 293 0.30 6.84 10.70
CA TYR A 293 -0.15 5.57 10.15
C TYR A 293 0.04 4.40 11.10
N TYR A 294 0.72 4.61 12.23
CA TYR A 294 1.07 3.59 13.21
C TYR A 294 -0.05 3.46 14.26
N ASN A 295 -0.99 2.54 14.02
CA ASN A 295 -2.04 2.12 14.97
C ASN A 295 -2.67 3.27 15.80
N ILE A 296 -2.66 3.18 17.13
CA ILE A 296 -3.26 4.12 18.08
C ILE A 296 -2.66 5.54 18.02
N TYR A 297 -1.46 5.69 17.45
CA TYR A 297 -0.80 6.99 17.33
C TYR A 297 -1.46 7.92 16.32
N TYR A 298 -2.50 7.47 15.59
CA TYR A 298 -3.31 8.35 14.75
C TYR A 298 -3.85 9.56 15.52
N MET A 299 -4.02 9.45 16.85
CA MET A 299 -4.44 10.53 17.73
C MET A 299 -3.30 11.47 18.16
N ASN A 300 -2.04 11.10 17.93
CA ASN A 300 -0.86 11.85 18.34
C ASN A 300 -0.52 13.04 17.41
N GLY A 301 -1.51 13.49 16.62
CA GLY A 301 -1.40 14.63 15.71
C GLY A 301 -0.89 14.29 14.31
N GLU A 302 -0.54 15.34 13.57
CA GLU A 302 0.06 15.23 12.23
C GLU A 302 1.51 14.76 12.36
N LEU A 303 1.83 13.63 11.75
CA LEU A 303 3.18 13.15 11.54
C LEU A 303 3.75 13.79 10.28
N THR A 304 4.90 14.46 10.41
CA THR A 304 5.74 14.93 9.30
C THR A 304 7.12 14.31 9.46
N GLN A 305 7.54 13.52 8.47
CA GLN A 305 8.78 12.75 8.56
C GLN A 305 9.49 12.62 7.21
N LEU A 306 10.81 12.81 7.23
CA LEU A 306 11.74 12.43 6.17
C LEU A 306 12.57 11.24 6.64
N SER A 307 12.36 10.07 6.05
CA SER A 307 13.05 8.83 6.40
C SER A 307 13.93 8.33 5.27
N VAL A 308 15.04 7.68 5.63
CA VAL A 308 15.91 6.94 4.70
C VAL A 308 15.97 5.49 5.11
N GLY A 309 16.19 4.58 4.16
CA GLY A 309 16.29 3.16 4.47
C GLY A 309 16.46 2.27 3.26
N ILE A 310 16.19 0.98 3.46
CA ILE A 310 16.18 -0.05 2.41
C ILE A 310 14.80 -0.68 2.27
N THR A 311 14.43 -1.07 1.06
CA THR A 311 13.17 -1.74 0.77
C THR A 311 13.38 -2.93 -0.17
N SER A 312 12.53 -3.94 -0.04
CA SER A 312 12.52 -5.11 -0.92
C SER A 312 12.18 -4.71 -2.35
N ASN A 313 12.99 -5.13 -3.32
CA ASN A 313 12.71 -4.97 -4.74
C ASN A 313 11.77 -6.07 -5.23
N ILE A 314 10.46 -5.87 -5.03
CA ILE A 314 9.43 -6.86 -5.43
C ILE A 314 9.31 -6.99 -6.95
N MET A 315 9.75 -5.99 -7.72
CA MET A 315 9.71 -6.03 -9.18
C MET A 315 10.96 -5.39 -9.78
N ASN A 316 11.89 -6.23 -10.23
CA ASN A 316 12.91 -5.81 -11.17
C ASN A 316 12.26 -5.63 -12.57
N PHE A 317 11.63 -4.47 -12.79
CA PHE A 317 10.94 -4.16 -14.06
C PHE A 317 11.88 -4.20 -15.28
N GLN A 318 13.17 -3.92 -15.09
CA GLN A 318 14.16 -4.05 -16.17
C GLN A 318 14.25 -5.51 -16.65
N LYS A 319 14.14 -6.49 -15.73
CA LYS A 319 14.00 -7.92 -16.07
C LYS A 319 12.60 -8.23 -16.62
N ALA A 320 11.52 -7.70 -16.02
CA ALA A 320 10.14 -7.97 -16.48
C ALA A 320 9.91 -7.57 -17.95
N VAL A 321 10.49 -6.45 -18.41
CA VAL A 321 10.38 -6.01 -19.81
C VAL A 321 11.17 -6.90 -20.78
N LYS A 322 12.20 -7.60 -20.31
CA LYS A 322 12.92 -8.58 -21.14
C LYS A 322 12.05 -9.79 -21.49
N TYR A 323 11.10 -10.15 -20.63
CA TYR A 323 10.17 -11.28 -20.81
C TYR A 323 8.91 -10.95 -21.61
N LEU A 324 8.59 -9.66 -21.78
CA LEU A 324 7.43 -9.18 -22.56
C LEU A 324 7.78 -8.84 -24.03
N LYS A 325 8.97 -9.25 -24.49
CA LYS A 325 9.41 -9.15 -25.89
C LYS A 325 9.06 -10.41 -26.67
#